data_AF-A0A1F7F9J7-F1
#
_entry.id   AF-A0A1F7F9J7-F1
#
_cell.length_a   1.000
_cell.length_b   1.000
_cell.length_c   1.000
_cell.angle_alpha   90.00
_cell.angle_beta   90.00
_cell.angle_gamma   90.00
#
_symmetry.space_group_name_H-M   'P 1'
#
loop_
_entity.id
_entity.type
_entity.pdbx_description
1 polymer ?
#
loop_
_entity_poly.entity_id
_entity_poly.type
_entity_poly.pdbx_seq_one_letter_code
_entity_poly.pdbx_strand_id
1 'polypeptide(L)'
;MPGFALLENVVLIYNFYKKGKLRRKDFTFKHGLAFRDFVDTYFDIWEWSEKNGKNAILFFHPKIVSACNDLISIPGDNDYYAMRAQLFEFNPWMSKGCVFLSEKITNWPQGDTKPRHCILHSKHSSKQIGPKPIDCVFHTCILPKMQKLPEPEVVDKWFSALARAFPGSVRRYNKYIDM
;
A
#
# COMPACT_ATOMS: atom_id res chain seq x y z
N MET A 1 -9.58 -1.92 1.60
CA MET A 1 -8.28 -2.41 1.07
C MET A 1 -7.19 -1.38 1.38
N PRO A 2 -5.89 -1.68 1.54
CA PRO A 2 -4.92 -0.61 1.76
C PRO A 2 -4.73 0.21 0.47
N GLY A 3 -4.65 1.54 0.58
CA GLY A 3 -4.28 2.41 -0.54
C GLY A 3 -2.81 2.28 -0.93
N PHE A 4 -2.36 3.08 -1.90
CA PHE A 4 -0.96 3.11 -2.32
C PHE A 4 -0.12 4.10 -1.50
N ALA A 5 1.19 3.97 -1.65
CA ALA A 5 2.20 4.90 -1.17
C ALA A 5 3.02 5.44 -2.36
N LEU A 6 3.62 6.62 -2.17
CA LEU A 6 4.62 7.17 -3.10
C LEU A 6 6.03 6.79 -2.67
N LEU A 7 7.04 7.04 -3.51
CA LEU A 7 8.42 6.68 -3.20
C LEU A 7 8.92 7.30 -1.89
N GLU A 8 8.60 8.57 -1.64
CA GLU A 8 8.98 9.32 -0.43
C GLU A 8 8.48 8.60 0.82
N ASN A 9 7.25 8.09 0.73
CA ASN A 9 6.66 7.32 1.79
C ASN A 9 7.38 5.99 2.01
N VAL A 10 7.66 5.25 0.94
CA VAL A 10 8.35 3.95 1.02
C VAL A 10 9.75 4.11 1.61
N VAL A 11 10.47 5.18 1.25
CA VAL A 11 11.78 5.50 1.84
C VAL A 11 11.67 5.77 3.34
N LEU A 12 10.64 6.51 3.79
CA LEU A 12 10.39 6.73 5.21
C LEU A 12 10.09 5.40 5.94
N ILE A 13 9.24 4.55 5.34
CA ILE A 13 8.90 3.23 5.89
C ILE A 13 10.16 2.36 6.00
N TYR A 14 10.99 2.33 4.97
CA TYR A 14 12.25 1.58 4.97
C TYR A 14 13.20 2.07 6.07
N ASN A 15 13.31 3.38 6.27
CA ASN A 15 14.10 3.94 7.36
C ASN A 15 13.57 3.55 8.75
N PHE A 16 12.25 3.44 8.92
CA PHE A 16 11.63 2.90 10.14
C PHE A 16 11.94 1.41 10.33
N TYR A 17 11.86 0.64 9.24
CA TYR A 17 12.21 -0.78 9.21
C TYR A 17 13.68 -1.02 9.60
N LYS A 18 14.64 -0.29 9.00
CA LYS A 18 16.07 -0.39 9.35
C LYS A 18 16.36 -0.12 10.82
N LYS A 19 15.57 0.74 11.46
CA LYS A 19 15.68 1.06 12.89
C LYS A 19 14.99 0.02 13.80
N GLY A 20 14.47 -1.08 13.25
CA GLY A 20 13.76 -2.12 14.01
C GLY A 20 12.46 -1.63 14.64
N LYS A 21 11.90 -0.52 14.15
CA LYS A 21 10.67 0.11 14.70
C LYS A 21 9.40 -0.49 14.12
N LEU A 22 9.52 -1.23 13.02
CA LEU A 22 8.40 -1.84 12.33
C LEU A 22 8.11 -3.20 12.99
N ARG A 23 7.14 -3.20 13.93
CA ARG A 23 6.82 -4.35 14.78
C ARG A 23 5.32 -4.63 14.79
N ARG A 24 4.97 -5.92 14.72
CA ARG A 24 3.60 -6.41 14.86
C ARG A 24 3.59 -7.65 15.74
N LYS A 25 2.52 -7.84 16.52
CA LYS A 25 2.41 -8.99 17.44
C LYS A 25 2.16 -10.32 16.73
N ASP A 26 1.59 -10.27 15.54
CA ASP A 26 1.08 -11.43 14.81
C ASP A 26 1.68 -11.53 13.39
N PHE A 27 2.81 -10.88 13.14
CA PHE A 27 3.59 -11.02 11.91
C PHE A 27 5.02 -10.52 12.12
N THR A 28 5.95 -11.30 11.59
CA THR A 28 7.37 -11.02 11.70
C THR A 28 7.87 -10.47 10.38
N PHE A 29 8.39 -9.25 10.41
CA PHE A 29 9.09 -8.68 9.25
C PHE A 29 10.45 -9.35 9.13
N LYS A 30 10.76 -9.87 7.93
CA LYS A 30 12.10 -10.34 7.57
C LYS A 30 13.10 -9.23 7.88
N HIS A 31 14.20 -9.57 8.56
CA HIS A 31 15.25 -8.65 8.94
C HIS A 31 16.35 -8.57 7.87
N GLY A 32 17.15 -7.50 7.88
CA GLY A 32 18.35 -7.37 7.05
C GLY A 32 18.13 -7.05 5.57
N LEU A 33 16.89 -6.99 5.09
CA LEU A 33 16.59 -6.67 3.69
C LEU A 33 17.19 -5.33 3.22
N ALA A 34 17.84 -5.35 2.05
CA ALA A 34 18.19 -4.15 1.28
C ALA A 34 16.91 -3.44 0.80
N PHE A 35 17.03 -2.21 0.27
CA PHE A 35 15.85 -1.43 -0.13
C PHE A 35 15.03 -2.14 -1.21
N ARG A 36 15.69 -2.64 -2.26
CA ARG A 36 15.04 -3.42 -3.33
C ARG A 36 14.27 -4.61 -2.76
N ASP A 37 14.94 -5.48 -2.00
CA ASP A 37 14.31 -6.67 -1.42
C ASP A 37 13.18 -6.33 -0.45
N PHE A 38 13.29 -5.21 0.28
CA PHE A 38 12.24 -4.71 1.15
C PHE A 38 11.00 -4.32 0.34
N VAL A 39 11.18 -3.58 -0.75
CA VAL A 39 10.08 -3.19 -1.64
C VAL A 39 9.44 -4.42 -2.26
N ASP A 40 10.24 -5.30 -2.87
CA ASP A 40 9.76 -6.53 -3.53
C ASP A 40 9.06 -7.48 -2.53
N THR A 41 9.50 -7.51 -1.28
CA THR A 41 8.86 -8.32 -0.24
C THR A 41 7.51 -7.75 0.17
N TYR A 42 7.38 -6.43 0.37
CA TYR A 42 6.23 -5.84 1.08
C TYR A 42 5.29 -5.00 0.22
N PHE A 43 5.64 -4.72 -1.03
CA PHE A 43 4.85 -3.91 -1.95
C PHE A 43 4.73 -4.56 -3.32
N ASP A 44 3.59 -4.35 -3.96
CA ASP A 44 3.47 -4.44 -5.41
C ASP A 44 3.74 -3.05 -6.00
N ILE A 45 4.40 -2.99 -7.16
CA ILE A 45 4.70 -1.73 -7.84
C ILE A 45 3.82 -1.64 -9.08
N TRP A 46 3.16 -0.50 -9.24
CA TRP A 46 2.42 -0.16 -10.44
C TRP A 46 2.93 1.17 -10.99
N GLU A 47 3.18 1.22 -12.29
CA GLU A 47 3.58 2.44 -12.98
C GLU A 47 2.39 3.03 -13.74
N TRP A 48 2.20 4.33 -13.60
CA TRP A 48 1.35 5.11 -14.48
C TRP A 48 2.20 6.14 -15.22
N SER A 49 1.90 6.34 -16.50
CA SER A 49 2.53 7.37 -17.33
C SER A 49 1.49 8.10 -18.17
N GLU A 50 1.73 9.40 -18.38
CA GLU A 50 0.96 10.17 -19.36
C GLU A 50 1.12 9.55 -20.75
N LYS A 51 0.10 9.65 -21.61
CA LYS A 51 0.15 9.16 -23.00
C LYS A 51 1.34 9.70 -23.82
N ASN A 52 1.83 10.89 -23.47
CA ASN A 52 2.99 11.52 -24.10
C ASN A 52 4.35 11.03 -23.54
N GLY A 53 4.34 10.15 -22.53
CA GLY A 53 5.51 9.62 -21.83
C GLY A 53 6.29 10.63 -20.98
N LYS A 54 5.85 11.88 -20.89
CA LYS A 54 6.61 12.97 -20.27
C LYS A 54 6.66 12.87 -18.76
N ASN A 55 5.54 12.47 -18.16
CA ASN A 55 5.40 12.32 -16.72
C ASN A 55 5.02 10.88 -16.40
N ALA A 56 5.74 10.28 -15.44
CA ALA A 56 5.48 8.95 -14.92
C ALA A 56 5.63 8.94 -13.41
N ILE A 57 4.81 8.12 -12.75
CA ILE A 57 4.81 7.94 -11.30
C ILE A 57 4.71 6.46 -10.95
N LEU A 58 5.45 6.07 -9.90
CA LEU A 58 5.34 4.74 -9.32
C LEU A 58 4.44 4.79 -8.11
N PHE A 59 3.50 3.85 -8.07
CA PHE A 59 2.63 3.60 -6.96
C PHE A 59 3.04 2.29 -6.29
N PHE A 60 3.25 2.36 -4.97
CA PHE A 60 3.68 1.24 -4.17
C PHE A 60 2.50 0.75 -3.34
N HIS A 61 1.93 -0.38 -3.72
CA HIS A 61 0.77 -0.96 -3.05
C HIS A 61 1.22 -1.94 -1.98
N PRO A 62 0.96 -1.69 -0.69
CA PRO A 62 1.29 -2.63 0.36
C PRO A 62 0.61 -3.99 0.14
N LYS A 63 1.40 -5.05 0.23
CA LYS A 63 0.89 -6.42 0.14
C LYS A 63 -0.04 -6.75 1.29
N ILE A 64 -0.88 -7.75 1.05
CA ILE A 64 -1.89 -8.23 1.99
C ILE A 64 -1.38 -9.52 2.63
N VAL A 65 -1.60 -9.65 3.92
CA VAL A 65 -1.28 -10.86 4.67
C VAL A 65 -2.39 -11.86 4.46
N SER A 66 -2.05 -13.09 4.07
CA SER A 66 -2.99 -14.20 3.89
C SER A 66 -3.38 -14.84 5.23
N ALA A 67 -4.35 -15.75 5.19
CA ALA A 67 -4.69 -16.59 6.35
C ALA A 67 -3.50 -17.45 6.84
N CYS A 68 -2.60 -17.84 5.94
CA CYS A 68 -1.42 -18.68 6.22
C CYS A 68 -0.15 -17.88 6.58
N ASN A 69 -0.26 -16.55 6.71
CA ASN A 69 0.85 -15.61 6.95
C ASN A 69 1.74 -15.30 5.75
N ASP A 70 1.36 -15.75 4.56
CA ASP A 70 2.03 -15.38 3.33
C ASP A 70 1.66 -13.97 2.90
N LEU A 71 2.51 -13.34 2.09
CA LEU A 71 2.21 -12.07 1.45
C LEU A 71 1.66 -12.31 0.07
N ILE A 72 0.47 -11.78 -0.17
CA ILE A 72 -0.23 -11.87 -1.45
C ILE A 72 0.23 -10.71 -2.32
N SER A 73 0.80 -11.06 -3.47
CA SER A 73 1.11 -10.12 -4.56
C SER A 73 -0.03 -10.15 -5.57
N ILE A 74 -0.41 -8.99 -6.12
CA ILE A 74 -1.33 -8.92 -7.25
C ILE A 74 -0.50 -8.87 -8.54
N PRO A 75 -0.78 -9.72 -9.54
CA PRO A 75 -0.09 -9.66 -10.82
C PRO A 75 -0.30 -8.30 -11.50
N GLY A 76 0.76 -7.79 -12.14
CA GLY A 76 0.84 -6.40 -12.63
C GLY A 76 0.31 -6.16 -14.05
N ASP A 77 -0.24 -7.18 -14.71
CA ASP A 77 -0.61 -7.09 -16.12
C ASP A 77 -2.02 -6.52 -16.24
N ASN A 78 -2.15 -5.22 -16.58
CA ASN A 78 -3.38 -4.45 -16.82
C ASN A 78 -3.78 -3.50 -15.69
N ASP A 79 -4.82 -3.84 -14.94
CA ASP A 79 -5.47 -2.98 -13.94
C ASP A 79 -5.32 -3.60 -12.55
N TYR A 80 -4.29 -3.15 -11.83
CA TYR A 80 -3.99 -3.58 -10.47
C TYR A 80 -5.23 -3.50 -9.57
N TYR A 81 -6.04 -2.45 -9.68
CA TYR A 81 -7.21 -2.25 -8.83
C TYR A 81 -8.32 -3.23 -9.16
N ALA A 82 -8.61 -3.46 -10.44
CA ALA A 82 -9.62 -4.42 -10.86
C ALA A 82 -9.24 -5.87 -10.47
N MET A 83 -8.00 -6.29 -10.75
CA MET A 83 -7.51 -7.62 -10.38
C MET A 83 -7.56 -7.84 -8.86
N ARG A 84 -7.14 -6.82 -8.11
CA ARG A 84 -7.18 -6.86 -6.66
C ARG A 84 -8.61 -6.92 -6.14
N ALA A 85 -9.53 -6.13 -6.70
CA ALA A 85 -10.94 -6.12 -6.34
C ALA A 85 -11.55 -7.52 -6.53
N GLN A 86 -11.40 -8.09 -7.74
CA GLN A 86 -11.89 -9.43 -8.07
C GLN A 86 -11.32 -10.49 -7.12
N LEU A 87 -10.01 -10.47 -6.85
CA LEU A 87 -9.37 -11.46 -5.97
C LEU A 87 -10.05 -11.55 -4.60
N PHE A 88 -10.32 -10.40 -3.96
CA PHE A 88 -10.92 -10.36 -2.63
C PHE A 88 -12.45 -10.36 -2.63
N GLU A 89 -13.09 -10.07 -3.75
CA GLU A 89 -14.52 -10.32 -3.96
C GLU A 89 -14.81 -11.83 -3.98
N PHE A 90 -14.03 -12.60 -4.75
CA PHE A 90 -14.18 -14.05 -4.82
C PHE A 90 -13.60 -14.80 -3.63
N ASN A 91 -12.61 -14.23 -2.94
CA ASN A 91 -11.91 -14.87 -1.82
C ASN A 91 -11.82 -13.96 -0.58
N PRO A 92 -12.95 -13.51 -0.01
CA PRO A 92 -12.94 -12.53 1.06
C PRO A 92 -12.14 -13.02 2.28
N TRP A 93 -12.26 -14.30 2.65
CA TRP A 93 -11.57 -14.92 3.80
C TRP A 93 -10.03 -14.91 3.69
N MET A 94 -9.49 -14.74 2.48
CA MET A 94 -8.06 -14.79 2.23
C MET A 94 -7.34 -13.55 2.80
N SER A 95 -8.01 -12.40 2.84
CA SER A 95 -7.41 -11.17 3.38
C SER A 95 -7.40 -11.16 4.90
N LYS A 96 -6.20 -11.09 5.49
CA LYS A 96 -6.01 -10.75 6.91
C LYS A 96 -5.57 -9.30 7.10
N GLY A 97 -5.74 -8.48 6.07
CA GLY A 97 -5.42 -7.05 6.08
C GLY A 97 -4.01 -6.73 5.55
N CYS A 98 -3.72 -5.44 5.48
CA CYS A 98 -2.43 -4.91 5.03
C CYS A 98 -1.27 -5.43 5.90
N VAL A 99 -0.11 -5.64 5.29
CA VAL A 99 1.12 -5.98 6.04
C VAL A 99 1.48 -4.92 7.10
N PHE A 100 1.18 -3.64 6.86
CA PHE A 100 1.41 -2.55 7.82
C PHE A 100 0.21 -2.27 8.74
N LEU A 101 -0.79 -3.14 8.78
CA LEU A 101 -1.88 -3.04 9.77
C LEU A 101 -1.35 -3.42 11.16
N SER A 102 -1.90 -2.85 12.24
CA SER A 102 -1.43 -3.12 13.61
C SER A 102 -1.67 -4.53 14.13
N GLU A 103 -2.66 -5.21 13.55
CA GLU A 103 -3.03 -6.59 13.86
C GLU A 103 -3.79 -7.14 12.65
N LYS A 104 -3.73 -8.45 12.43
CA LYS A 104 -4.53 -9.15 11.44
C LYS A 104 -6.02 -8.99 11.69
N ILE A 105 -6.76 -9.07 10.60
CA ILE A 105 -8.20 -9.24 10.62
C ILE A 105 -8.50 -10.72 10.92
N THR A 106 -9.19 -11.02 12.03
CA THR A 106 -9.41 -12.41 12.45
C THR A 106 -10.68 -12.99 11.83
N ASN A 107 -11.79 -12.26 11.97
CA ASN A 107 -13.15 -12.72 11.65
C ASN A 107 -13.69 -11.92 10.46
N TRP A 108 -13.06 -12.04 9.28
CA TRP A 108 -13.55 -11.42 8.05
C TRP A 108 -14.08 -12.51 7.10
N PRO A 109 -15.21 -12.27 6.40
CA PRO A 109 -15.93 -10.99 6.27
C PRO A 109 -16.92 -10.63 7.39
N GLN A 110 -17.10 -11.47 8.41
CA GLN A 110 -18.12 -11.28 9.45
C GLN A 110 -17.54 -11.42 10.86
N GLY A 111 -17.84 -10.47 11.75
CA GLY A 111 -17.54 -10.57 13.19
C GLY A 111 -16.19 -9.99 13.63
N ASP A 112 -15.55 -9.17 12.80
CA ASP A 112 -14.34 -8.45 13.17
C ASP A 112 -14.65 -7.05 13.73
N THR A 113 -14.55 -6.91 15.06
CA THR A 113 -14.88 -5.68 15.80
C THR A 113 -13.66 -4.94 16.33
N LYS A 114 -12.45 -5.47 16.11
CA LYS A 114 -11.23 -4.91 16.69
C LYS A 114 -10.85 -3.59 16.01
N PRO A 115 -10.58 -2.52 16.77
CA PRO A 115 -10.03 -1.30 16.21
C PRO A 115 -8.59 -1.57 15.74
N ARG A 116 -8.27 -1.13 14.52
CA ARG A 116 -6.93 -1.25 13.93
C ARG A 116 -6.46 0.08 13.38
N HIS A 117 -5.15 0.24 13.34
CA HIS A 117 -4.50 1.39 12.72
C HIS A 117 -3.32 0.90 11.87
N CYS A 118 -2.83 1.75 10.97
CA CYS A 118 -1.57 1.47 10.30
C CYS A 118 -0.41 1.71 11.28
N ILE A 119 0.52 0.76 11.41
CA ILE A 119 1.66 0.83 12.36
C ILE A 119 2.65 1.95 12.06
N LEU A 120 2.54 2.54 10.86
CA LEU A 120 3.35 3.67 10.42
C LEU A 120 2.79 5.00 10.92
N HIS A 121 1.62 4.98 11.52
CA HIS A 121 0.97 6.13 12.12
C HIS A 121 1.05 6.09 13.64
N SER A 122 0.99 7.27 14.27
CA SER A 122 0.68 7.33 15.69
C SER A 122 -0.74 6.81 15.95
N LYS A 123 -1.01 6.34 17.18
CA LYS A 123 -2.36 5.96 17.63
C LYS A 123 -3.40 7.10 17.51
N HIS A 124 -2.94 8.33 17.22
CA HIS A 124 -3.77 9.54 17.10
C HIS A 124 -3.82 10.09 15.68
N SER A 125 -3.42 9.34 14.66
CA SER A 125 -3.40 9.83 13.27
C SER A 125 -4.76 10.18 12.69
N SER A 126 -5.85 9.70 13.29
CA SER A 126 -7.22 10.13 12.96
C SER A 126 -7.58 11.50 13.56
N LYS A 127 -6.76 12.01 14.49
CA LYS A 127 -6.98 13.26 15.24
C LYS A 127 -5.93 14.34 14.96
N GLN A 128 -4.87 14.03 14.23
CA GLN A 128 -3.76 14.95 13.96
C GLN A 128 -3.35 14.89 12.48
N ILE A 129 -3.25 16.07 11.85
CA ILE A 129 -2.66 16.20 10.50
C ILE A 129 -1.15 16.01 10.65
N GLY A 130 -0.62 14.94 10.06
CA GLY A 130 0.81 14.67 9.97
C GLY A 130 1.15 14.09 8.61
N PRO A 131 2.45 13.93 8.27
CA PRO A 131 2.86 13.25 7.05
C PRO A 131 2.25 11.85 7.08
N LYS A 132 1.30 11.56 6.18
CA LYS A 132 0.68 10.24 6.09
C LYS A 132 1.61 9.35 5.27
N PRO A 133 2.34 8.40 5.88
CA PRO A 133 3.25 7.53 5.16
C PRO A 133 2.52 6.56 4.22
N ILE A 134 1.20 6.40 4.31
CA ILE A 134 0.42 5.63 3.34
C ILE A 134 -0.92 6.36 3.21
N ASP A 135 -1.43 6.50 2.00
CA ASP A 135 -2.80 6.96 1.81
C ASP A 135 -3.77 5.83 2.20
N CYS A 136 -3.89 5.57 3.50
CA CYS A 136 -4.98 4.77 4.04
C CYS A 136 -6.30 5.56 4.10
N VAL A 137 -6.37 6.78 3.52
CA VAL A 137 -7.51 7.69 3.69
C VAL A 137 -8.78 7.14 3.04
N PHE A 138 -8.66 6.29 2.02
CA PHE A 138 -9.83 5.75 1.33
C PHE A 138 -10.42 4.48 1.95
N HIS A 139 -9.72 3.81 2.87
CA HIS A 139 -10.17 2.53 3.38
C HIS A 139 -9.82 2.33 4.85
N THR A 140 -10.77 2.68 5.71
CA THR A 140 -11.01 1.89 6.92
C THR A 140 -11.13 0.43 6.53
N CYS A 141 -10.22 -0.41 7.03
CA CYS A 141 -10.16 -1.86 6.78
C CYS A 141 -11.35 -2.65 7.36
N ILE A 142 -12.54 -2.03 7.45
CA ILE A 142 -13.64 -2.54 8.26
C ILE A 142 -14.98 -2.53 7.52
N LEU A 143 -15.14 -1.80 6.40
CA LEU A 143 -16.45 -1.77 5.71
C LEU A 143 -16.31 -1.69 4.18
N PRO A 144 -17.09 -2.48 3.42
CA PRO A 144 -17.42 -2.13 2.04
C PRO A 144 -18.38 -0.93 2.12
N LYS A 145 -17.85 0.29 2.27
CA LYS A 145 -18.65 1.44 1.89
C LYS A 145 -18.82 1.34 0.39
N MET A 146 -20.06 1.41 -0.10
CA MET A 146 -20.37 1.64 -1.51
C MET A 146 -19.72 2.96 -1.94
N GLN A 147 -18.43 2.94 -2.21
CA GLN A 147 -17.69 4.07 -2.73
C GLN A 147 -17.82 3.94 -4.24
N LYS A 148 -18.49 4.93 -4.85
CA LYS A 148 -18.47 5.06 -6.30
C LYS A 148 -17.01 5.31 -6.69
N LEU A 149 -16.42 4.39 -7.46
CA LEU A 149 -15.09 4.60 -8.03
C LEU A 149 -15.14 5.89 -8.87
N PRO A 150 -14.15 6.79 -8.76
CA PRO A 150 -14.09 7.95 -9.63
C PRO A 150 -14.00 7.51 -11.10
N GLU A 151 -14.55 8.32 -12.00
CA GLU A 151 -14.43 8.07 -13.44
C GLU A 151 -12.95 8.02 -13.86
N PRO A 152 -12.57 7.17 -14.84
CA PRO A 152 -11.18 7.01 -15.27
C PRO A 152 -10.48 8.33 -15.61
N GLU A 153 -11.19 9.28 -16.22
CA GLU A 153 -10.65 10.60 -16.56
C GLU A 153 -10.27 11.44 -15.33
N VAL A 154 -11.02 11.29 -14.24
CA VAL A 154 -10.73 11.98 -12.97
C VAL A 154 -9.50 11.37 -12.31
N VAL A 155 -9.41 10.04 -12.34
CA VAL A 155 -8.24 9.29 -11.86
C VAL A 155 -6.99 9.69 -12.65
N ASP A 156 -7.08 9.73 -13.99
CA ASP A 156 -5.98 10.09 -14.88
C ASP A 156 -5.49 11.52 -14.63
N LYS A 157 -6.40 12.50 -14.53
CA LYS A 157 -6.06 13.89 -14.17
C LYS A 157 -5.37 13.99 -12.81
N TRP A 158 -5.81 13.19 -11.84
CA TRP A 158 -5.20 13.15 -10.52
C TRP A 158 -3.79 12.53 -10.57
N PHE A 159 -3.60 11.44 -11.29
CA PHE A 159 -2.29 10.83 -11.50
C PHE A 159 -1.34 11.75 -12.27
N SER A 160 -1.80 12.48 -13.29
CA SER A 160 -1.03 13.56 -13.94
C SER A 160 -0.60 14.64 -12.95
N ALA A 161 -1.49 15.06 -12.03
CA ALA A 161 -1.15 16.05 -11.03
C ALA A 161 -0.10 15.52 -10.04
N LEU A 162 -0.22 14.26 -9.59
CA LEU A 162 0.77 13.62 -8.73
C LEU A 162 2.12 13.47 -9.44
N ALA A 163 2.15 12.99 -10.69
CA ALA A 163 3.39 12.80 -11.44
C ALA A 163 4.15 14.12 -11.63
N ARG A 164 3.43 15.24 -11.80
CA ARG A 164 4.01 16.58 -11.85
C ARG A 164 4.50 17.07 -10.49
N ALA A 165 3.80 16.76 -9.41
CA ALA A 165 4.20 17.12 -8.04
C ALA A 165 5.39 16.29 -7.53
N PHE A 166 5.53 15.05 -8.01
CA PHE A 166 6.58 14.10 -7.61
C PHE A 166 7.44 13.66 -8.81
N PRO A 167 8.13 14.59 -9.48
CA PRO A 167 8.76 14.34 -10.77
C PRO A 167 9.88 13.30 -10.71
N GLY A 168 10.05 12.57 -11.82
CA GLY A 168 11.12 11.58 -11.99
C GLY A 168 11.03 10.42 -11.00
N SER A 169 9.82 10.05 -10.55
CA SER A 169 9.59 8.95 -9.61
C SER A 169 10.32 7.67 -10.00
N VAL A 170 10.19 7.24 -11.27
CA VAL A 170 10.85 6.03 -11.80
C VAL A 170 12.37 6.13 -11.69
N ARG A 171 12.95 7.22 -12.20
CA ARG A 171 14.40 7.46 -12.13
C ARG A 171 14.91 7.51 -10.69
N ARG A 172 14.16 8.12 -9.78
CA ARG A 172 14.52 8.21 -8.36
C ARG A 172 14.46 6.84 -7.68
N TYR A 173 13.44 6.03 -7.99
CA TYR A 173 13.35 4.66 -7.51
C TYR A 173 14.54 3.82 -7.99
N ASN A 174 14.89 3.90 -9.28
CA ASN A 174 16.04 3.18 -9.83
C ASN A 174 17.34 3.52 -9.08
N LYS A 175 17.56 4.80 -8.73
CA LYS A 175 18.71 5.18 -7.90
C LYS A 175 18.74 4.51 -6.52
N TYR A 176 17.59 4.23 -5.89
CA TYR A 176 17.54 3.58 -4.58
C TYR A 176 17.77 2.07 -4.65
N ILE A 177 17.39 1.42 -5.75
CA ILE A 177 17.56 -0.03 -5.92
C ILE A 177 18.95 -0.41 -6.46
N ASP A 178 19.70 0.57 -6.95
CA ASP A 178 21.09 0.41 -7.43
C ASP A 178 22.14 0.75 -6.35
N MET A 179 21.70 1.12 -5.14
CA MET A 179 22.53 1.39 -3.94
C MET A 179 22.62 0.18 -3.02
#